data_AF-A0A2G9XIR2-F1
#
_entry.id   AF-A0A2G9XIR2-F1
#
_cell.length_a   1.000
_cell.length_b   1.000
_cell.length_c   1.000
_cell.angle_alpha   90.00
_cell.angle_beta   90.00
_cell.angle_gamma   90.00
#
_symmetry.space_group_name_H-M   'P 1'
#
loop_
_entity.id
_entity.type
_entity.pdbx_description
1 polymer ?
#
loop_
_entity_poly.entity_id
_entity_poly.type
_entity_poly.pdbx_seq_one_letter_code
_entity_poly.pdbx_strand_id
1 'polypeptide(L)'
;MLRSPKFYATNMFSGAGTDPVLSYSLTNIVQRHPHLSKFSIKTVYPNFGLFQGNARRCVIFHHGHYVESLYHLMTILKDLIFPKRKHPENIWDIEAENFAWIDFFWSTMGRSGEAGQDVELIYEKLQDQEQFKKLLFSLADGLAKEYDLPGWGDRMEAQLAKWAFGAAVDKFYGTERTKVERPLSEDAEKGLWAYMNGPLREQIMTELKGNMPADVTFVFGHTHKPFQEDMNFKGYPAWVNVYNTGGWVVETVDPQPLHGGSVVLIDEDLNAVALRMYNEHADPAGYAVFLQEAGHSGESRNPLYNYLYPLIDQTVSPWHDFQETVARAVRVRAQNLRARINEKP
;
A
#
# COMPACT_ATOMS: atom_id res chain seq x y z
N MET A 1 0.91 37.32 0.68
CA MET A 1 1.53 36.22 1.46
C MET A 1 1.35 34.93 0.67
N LEU A 2 2.38 34.53 -0.07
CA LEU A 2 2.42 33.23 -0.73
C LEU A 2 2.52 32.17 0.36
N ARG A 3 1.45 31.39 0.56
CA ARG A 3 1.48 30.23 1.47
C ARG A 3 2.58 29.30 0.96
N SER A 4 3.54 28.97 1.83
CA SER A 4 4.51 27.88 1.58
C SER A 4 3.76 26.65 1.07
N PRO A 5 4.30 25.89 0.10
CA PRO A 5 3.69 24.64 -0.32
C PRO A 5 3.51 23.77 0.93
N LYS A 6 2.28 23.40 1.24
CA LYS A 6 2.03 22.39 2.27
C LYS A 6 2.62 21.10 1.72
N PHE A 7 3.76 20.67 2.24
CA PHE A 7 4.29 19.35 1.95
C PHE A 7 3.32 18.33 2.57
N TYR A 8 2.69 17.53 1.71
CA TYR A 8 1.82 16.42 2.11
C TYR A 8 2.60 15.09 2.24
N ALA A 9 3.91 15.13 1.98
CA ALA A 9 4.87 14.05 2.21
C ALA A 9 5.99 14.54 3.14
N THR A 10 6.78 13.61 3.67
CA THR A 10 7.94 13.82 4.55
C THR A 10 9.20 13.26 3.91
N ASN A 11 10.38 13.62 4.44
CA ASN A 11 11.60 12.96 4.02
C ASN A 11 11.57 11.49 4.42
N MET A 12 12.05 10.62 3.54
CA MET A 12 12.12 9.18 3.75
C MET A 12 13.25 8.83 4.74
N PHE A 13 14.41 9.49 4.62
CA PHE A 13 15.53 9.29 5.53
C PHE A 13 15.60 10.37 6.61
N SER A 14 15.97 9.98 7.83
CA SER A 14 16.12 10.92 8.93
C SER A 14 17.36 11.81 8.73
N GLY A 15 17.18 13.12 8.51
CA GLY A 15 18.25 14.11 8.31
C GLY A 15 17.70 15.51 7.99
N ALA A 16 18.47 16.56 8.27
CA ALA A 16 18.02 17.97 8.32
C ALA A 16 17.23 18.46 7.07
N GLY A 17 15.91 18.55 7.24
CA GLY A 17 14.90 18.90 6.24
C GLY A 17 13.66 18.03 6.47
N THR A 18 12.45 18.59 6.32
CA THR A 18 11.12 17.98 6.64
C THR A 18 11.17 16.76 7.56
N ASP A 19 11.29 17.04 8.86
CA ASP A 19 11.28 16.05 9.93
C ASP A 19 9.98 15.23 9.93
N PRO A 20 10.02 14.01 10.52
CA PRO A 20 8.82 13.24 10.79
C PRO A 20 7.76 14.06 11.54
N VAL A 21 6.49 13.91 11.14
CA VAL A 21 5.37 14.65 11.71
C VAL A 21 4.96 14.01 13.04
N LEU A 22 4.74 14.81 14.09
CA LEU A 22 4.25 14.28 15.37
C LEU A 22 2.81 13.76 15.22
N SER A 23 2.59 12.49 15.57
CA SER A 23 1.26 11.90 15.68
C SER A 23 0.67 12.23 17.05
N TYR A 24 -0.08 13.34 17.14
CA TYR A 24 -0.69 13.78 18.40
C TYR A 24 -1.62 12.72 19.01
N SER A 25 -2.49 12.10 18.19
CA SER A 25 -3.45 11.11 18.68
C SER A 25 -2.77 9.88 19.27
N LEU A 26 -1.80 9.29 18.56
CA LEU A 26 -1.08 8.11 19.05
C LEU A 26 -0.17 8.46 20.23
N THR A 27 0.51 9.61 20.18
CA THR A 27 1.31 10.12 21.29
C THR A 27 0.47 10.27 22.55
N ASN A 28 -0.71 10.90 22.45
CA ASN A 28 -1.61 11.09 23.57
C ASN A 28 -2.14 9.76 24.14
N ILE A 29 -2.33 8.73 23.32
CA ILE A 29 -2.73 7.39 23.79
C ILE A 29 -1.60 6.78 24.61
N VAL A 30 -0.38 6.77 24.09
CA VAL A 30 0.77 6.12 24.73
C VAL A 30 1.19 6.85 26.01
N GLN A 31 1.12 8.19 26.02
CA GLN A 31 1.44 9.01 27.19
C GLN A 31 0.44 8.88 28.35
N ARG A 32 -0.69 8.18 28.18
CA ARG A 32 -1.56 7.79 29.30
C ARG A 32 -0.88 6.82 30.27
N HIS A 33 0.20 6.15 29.83
CA HIS A 33 1.00 5.30 30.69
C HIS A 33 2.14 6.11 31.33
N PRO A 34 2.26 6.17 32.68
CA PRO A 34 3.22 7.05 33.35
C PRO A 34 4.68 6.88 32.89
N HIS A 35 5.10 5.64 32.62
CA HIS A 35 6.46 5.32 32.16
C HIS A 35 6.75 5.79 30.72
N LEU A 36 5.72 6.18 29.95
CA LEU A 36 5.82 6.68 28.58
C LEU A 36 5.38 8.15 28.47
N SER A 37 5.25 8.87 29.58
CA SER A 37 4.79 10.27 29.62
C SER A 37 5.60 11.25 28.76
N LYS A 38 6.85 10.90 28.43
CA LYS A 38 7.73 11.69 27.55
C LYS A 38 7.94 11.06 26.17
N PHE A 39 7.33 9.91 25.90
CA PHE A 39 7.45 9.22 24.62
C PHE A 39 6.59 9.92 23.58
N SER A 40 7.11 10.11 22.37
CA SER A 40 6.41 10.76 21.26
C SER A 40 6.43 9.87 20.04
N ILE A 41 5.28 9.70 19.40
CA ILE A 41 5.17 8.94 18.16
C ILE A 41 5.27 9.89 16.98
N LYS A 42 6.22 9.62 16.10
CA LYS A 42 6.44 10.34 14.85
C LYS A 42 5.95 9.51 13.67
N THR A 43 5.48 10.20 12.64
CA THR A 43 4.97 9.63 11.39
C THR A 43 5.83 10.11 10.25
N VAL A 44 6.18 9.18 9.37
CA VAL A 44 6.86 9.42 8.10
C VAL A 44 5.95 8.90 7.00
N TYR A 45 5.79 9.65 5.91
CA TYR A 45 4.85 9.33 4.85
C TYR A 45 5.29 9.90 3.49
N PRO A 46 5.12 9.17 2.36
CA PRO A 46 4.58 7.81 2.30
C PRO A 46 5.65 6.72 2.52
N ASN A 47 6.94 7.09 2.41
CA ASN A 47 8.07 6.17 2.53
C ASN A 47 8.84 6.42 3.83
N PHE A 48 9.21 5.35 4.52
CA PHE A 48 10.18 5.39 5.62
C PHE A 48 11.41 4.57 5.23
N GLY A 49 12.60 5.17 5.30
CA GLY A 49 13.85 4.54 4.88
C GLY A 49 14.83 4.36 6.03
N LEU A 50 15.37 3.16 6.16
CA LEU A 50 16.56 2.85 6.96
C LEU A 50 17.76 2.72 6.02
N PHE A 51 18.85 3.41 6.34
CA PHE A 51 20.04 3.43 5.51
C PHE A 51 21.28 3.13 6.35
N GLN A 52 22.08 2.15 5.92
CA GLN A 52 23.34 1.80 6.57
C GLN A 52 24.52 2.29 5.71
N GLY A 53 25.10 3.43 6.10
CA GLY A 53 26.13 4.13 5.31
C GLY A 53 27.38 3.32 4.98
N ASN A 54 27.76 2.37 5.83
CA ASN A 54 28.93 1.50 5.62
C ASN A 54 28.64 0.31 4.68
N ALA A 55 27.39 -0.16 4.61
CA ALA A 55 27.01 -1.33 3.82
C ALA A 55 26.36 -0.96 2.47
N ARG A 56 26.07 0.32 2.23
CA ARG A 56 25.27 0.79 1.07
C ARG A 56 23.94 0.02 0.92
N ARG A 57 23.41 -0.47 2.04
CA ARG A 57 22.12 -1.16 2.17
C ARG A 57 21.04 -0.20 2.60
N CYS A 58 19.85 -0.43 2.08
CA CYS A 58 18.67 0.36 2.38
C CYS A 58 17.44 -0.54 2.50
N VAL A 59 16.63 -0.31 3.54
CA VAL A 59 15.29 -0.89 3.64
C VAL A 59 14.28 0.23 3.62
N ILE A 60 13.31 0.14 2.72
CA ILE A 60 12.28 1.14 2.52
C ILE A 60 10.93 0.52 2.80
N PHE A 61 10.15 1.17 3.65
CA PHE A 61 8.80 0.80 4.00
C PHE A 61 7.80 1.73 3.34
N HIS A 62 6.78 1.17 2.73
CA HIS A 62 5.69 1.90 2.09
C HIS A 62 4.35 1.21 2.38
N HIS A 63 3.25 1.96 2.49
CA HIS A 63 1.96 1.31 2.74
C HIS A 63 1.52 0.43 1.56
N GLY A 64 1.74 0.90 0.32
CA GLY A 64 1.42 0.17 -0.91
C GLY A 64 0.39 0.87 -1.80
N HIS A 65 -0.36 1.85 -1.29
CA HIS A 65 -1.47 2.47 -2.04
C HIS A 65 -1.06 3.09 -3.39
N TYR A 66 0.14 3.68 -3.51
CA TYR A 66 0.63 4.18 -4.81
C TYR A 66 0.99 3.12 -5.86
N VAL A 67 0.91 1.83 -5.51
CA VAL A 67 0.95 0.71 -6.47
C VAL A 67 -0.37 0.61 -7.23
N GLU A 68 -1.48 1.09 -6.68
CA GLU A 68 -2.77 1.07 -7.35
C GLU A 68 -3.08 2.38 -8.02
N SER A 69 -3.53 2.27 -9.26
CA SER A 69 -3.80 3.39 -10.15
C SER A 69 -4.91 4.31 -9.61
N LEU A 70 -5.85 3.79 -8.81
CA LEU A 70 -6.92 4.57 -8.16
C LEU A 70 -6.37 5.71 -7.29
N TYR A 71 -5.20 5.53 -6.67
CA TYR A 71 -4.55 6.55 -5.85
C TYR A 71 -3.83 7.62 -6.68
N HIS A 72 -3.77 7.45 -8.00
CA HIS A 72 -3.25 8.42 -8.98
C HIS A 72 -4.37 9.09 -9.79
N LEU A 73 -5.64 8.92 -9.41
CA LEU A 73 -6.80 9.39 -10.17
C LEU A 73 -6.69 10.86 -10.56
N MET A 74 -6.33 11.74 -9.62
CA MET A 74 -6.27 13.17 -9.89
C MET A 74 -5.13 13.53 -10.84
N THR A 75 -3.98 12.86 -10.70
CA THR A 75 -2.87 13.00 -11.66
C THR A 75 -3.29 12.55 -13.06
N ILE A 76 -3.97 11.40 -13.17
CA ILE A 76 -4.46 10.87 -14.46
C ILE A 76 -5.45 11.85 -15.11
N LEU A 77 -6.40 12.39 -14.34
CA LEU A 77 -7.37 13.36 -14.84
C LEU A 77 -6.70 14.64 -15.30
N LYS A 78 -5.73 15.14 -14.52
CA LYS A 78 -4.98 16.35 -14.86
C LYS A 78 -4.16 16.17 -16.13
N ASP A 79 -3.58 14.99 -16.36
CA ASP A 79 -2.88 14.65 -17.60
C ASP A 79 -3.83 14.60 -18.81
N LEU A 80 -5.05 14.06 -18.64
CA LEU A 80 -6.06 14.00 -19.70
C LEU A 80 -6.59 15.39 -20.08
N ILE A 81 -6.81 16.25 -19.09
CA ILE A 81 -7.32 17.62 -19.31
C ILE A 81 -6.21 18.53 -19.86
N PHE A 82 -4.97 18.35 -19.41
CA PHE A 82 -3.83 19.18 -19.79
C PHE A 82 -2.68 18.33 -20.39
N PRO A 83 -2.83 17.79 -21.61
CA PRO A 83 -1.92 16.80 -22.19
C PRO A 83 -0.49 17.30 -22.45
N LYS A 84 -0.24 18.62 -22.40
CA LYS A 84 1.08 19.22 -22.59
C LYS A 84 1.80 19.55 -21.27
N ARG A 85 1.18 19.27 -20.12
CA ARG A 85 1.80 19.55 -18.83
C ARG A 85 2.98 18.62 -18.57
N LYS A 86 3.86 19.01 -17.65
CA LYS A 86 4.85 18.08 -17.09
C LYS A 86 4.12 17.10 -16.15
N HIS A 87 4.30 15.80 -16.40
CA HIS A 87 3.85 14.73 -15.49
C HIS A 87 4.68 14.78 -14.19
N PRO A 88 4.08 14.58 -13.01
CA PRO A 88 4.81 14.59 -11.75
C PRO A 88 5.81 13.42 -11.70
N GLU A 89 7.07 13.75 -11.43
CA GLU A 89 8.16 12.76 -11.32
C GLU A 89 8.42 12.40 -9.85
N ASN A 90 8.18 13.33 -8.93
CA ASN A 90 8.49 13.15 -7.52
C ASN A 90 7.25 12.79 -6.70
N ILE A 91 7.47 12.05 -5.62
CA ILE A 91 6.40 11.67 -4.69
C ILE A 91 5.65 12.87 -4.10
N TRP A 92 6.36 13.98 -3.85
CA TRP A 92 5.78 15.21 -3.33
C TRP A 92 4.75 15.82 -4.28
N ASP A 93 5.00 15.73 -5.59
CA ASP A 93 4.14 16.28 -6.62
C ASP A 93 2.91 15.38 -6.82
N ILE A 94 3.11 14.05 -6.83
CA ILE A 94 2.02 13.06 -6.89
C ILE A 94 1.10 13.22 -5.68
N GLU A 95 1.66 13.28 -4.48
CA GLU A 95 0.88 13.46 -3.25
C GLU A 95 0.16 14.82 -3.27
N ALA A 96 0.83 15.92 -3.67
CA ALA A 96 0.18 17.22 -3.73
C ALA A 96 -1.03 17.25 -4.69
N GLU A 97 -1.03 16.42 -5.74
CA GLU A 97 -2.14 16.28 -6.68
C GLU A 97 -3.24 15.35 -6.16
N ASN A 98 -2.90 14.30 -5.42
CA ASN A 98 -3.86 13.24 -5.05
C ASN A 98 -4.31 13.27 -3.58
N PHE A 99 -3.63 14.00 -2.66
CA PHE A 99 -3.90 13.92 -1.21
C PHE A 99 -5.38 14.14 -0.87
N ALA A 100 -6.03 15.10 -1.51
CA ALA A 100 -7.43 15.44 -1.22
C ALA A 100 -8.38 14.34 -1.69
N TRP A 101 -8.07 13.70 -2.82
CA TRP A 101 -8.81 12.53 -3.31
C TRP A 101 -8.62 11.35 -2.37
N ILE A 102 -7.38 11.08 -1.96
CA ILE A 102 -7.05 9.98 -1.05
C ILE A 102 -7.72 10.19 0.31
N ASP A 103 -7.67 11.39 0.88
CA ASP A 103 -8.33 11.75 2.13
C ASP A 103 -9.87 11.65 2.02
N PHE A 104 -10.45 12.14 0.92
CA PHE A 104 -11.87 11.97 0.65
C PHE A 104 -12.27 10.50 0.55
N PHE A 105 -11.48 9.70 -0.18
CA PHE A 105 -11.70 8.29 -0.40
C PHE A 105 -11.74 7.52 0.93
N TRP A 106 -10.69 7.68 1.75
CA TRP A 106 -10.61 7.07 3.06
C TRP A 106 -11.62 7.63 4.07
N SER A 107 -11.89 8.94 4.05
CA SER A 107 -12.92 9.54 4.91
C SER A 107 -14.31 9.01 4.57
N THR A 108 -14.61 8.80 3.29
CA THR A 108 -15.91 8.27 2.85
C THR A 108 -16.05 6.81 3.28
N MET A 109 -15.00 6.00 3.08
CA MET A 109 -14.99 4.60 3.51
C MET A 109 -14.98 4.44 5.03
N GLY A 110 -14.26 5.30 5.76
CA GLY A 110 -14.19 5.26 7.24
C GLY A 110 -15.44 5.83 7.94
N ARG A 111 -16.20 6.71 7.27
CA ARG A 111 -17.47 7.26 7.78
C ARG A 111 -18.69 6.42 7.43
N SER A 112 -18.53 5.31 6.69
CA SER A 112 -19.65 4.42 6.33
C SER A 112 -20.16 3.54 7.49
N GLY A 113 -19.72 3.74 8.74
CA GLY A 113 -20.30 3.11 9.93
C GLY A 113 -19.58 1.85 10.45
N GLU A 114 -20.19 1.14 11.42
CA GLU A 114 -19.66 -0.01 12.18
C GLU A 114 -19.37 -1.30 11.37
N ALA A 115 -19.25 -1.24 10.04
CA ALA A 115 -19.08 -2.41 9.19
C ALA A 115 -17.91 -2.25 8.22
N GLY A 116 -16.79 -2.96 8.48
CA GLY A 116 -15.75 -3.22 7.49
C GLY A 116 -16.26 -3.96 6.23
N GLN A 117 -17.46 -4.54 6.27
CA GLN A 117 -18.12 -5.18 5.12
C GLN A 117 -18.62 -4.16 4.08
N ASP A 118 -18.95 -2.93 4.47
CA ASP A 118 -19.39 -1.89 3.53
C ASP A 118 -18.22 -1.29 2.75
N VAL A 119 -17.00 -1.33 3.32
CA VAL A 119 -15.77 -0.89 2.66
C VAL A 119 -15.41 -1.82 1.52
N GLU A 120 -15.45 -3.14 1.73
CA GLU A 120 -15.28 -4.15 0.66
C GLU A 120 -16.36 -3.99 -0.40
N LEU A 121 -17.64 -3.83 -0.04
CA LEU A 121 -18.72 -3.64 -1.01
C LEU A 121 -18.55 -2.34 -1.82
N ILE A 122 -18.08 -1.25 -1.20
CA ILE A 122 -17.75 0.00 -1.91
C ILE A 122 -16.54 -0.23 -2.82
N TYR A 123 -15.50 -0.93 -2.35
CA TYR A 123 -14.33 -1.29 -3.14
C TYR A 123 -14.70 -2.16 -4.35
N GLU A 124 -15.53 -3.18 -4.16
CA GLU A 124 -16.10 -4.03 -5.21
C GLU A 124 -16.96 -3.22 -6.19
N LYS A 125 -17.75 -2.25 -5.70
CA LYS A 125 -18.49 -1.32 -6.58
C LYS A 125 -17.57 -0.36 -7.33
N LEU A 126 -16.43 0.01 -6.75
CA LEU A 126 -15.39 0.79 -7.43
C LEU A 126 -14.61 -0.06 -8.43
N GLN A 127 -14.67 -1.40 -8.31
CA GLN A 127 -14.28 -2.40 -9.30
C GLN A 127 -15.42 -2.75 -10.29
N ASP A 128 -16.59 -2.10 -10.20
CA ASP A 128 -17.59 -2.09 -11.26
C ASP A 128 -17.49 -0.79 -12.08
N GLN A 129 -17.23 -0.94 -13.39
CA GLN A 129 -16.99 0.18 -14.30
C GLN A 129 -18.17 1.17 -14.32
N GLU A 130 -19.41 0.68 -14.28
CA GLU A 130 -20.60 1.51 -14.35
C GLU A 130 -20.84 2.27 -13.04
N GLN A 131 -20.69 1.61 -11.90
CA GLN A 131 -20.83 2.26 -10.58
C GLN A 131 -19.72 3.28 -10.34
N PHE A 132 -18.47 2.95 -10.67
CA PHE A 132 -17.36 3.88 -10.53
C PHE A 132 -17.54 5.12 -11.43
N LYS A 133 -17.97 4.91 -12.68
CA LYS A 133 -18.29 6.02 -13.59
C LYS A 133 -19.40 6.92 -13.06
N LYS A 134 -20.47 6.35 -12.48
CA LYS A 134 -21.55 7.13 -11.82
C LYS A 134 -21.05 7.96 -10.65
N LEU A 135 -20.19 7.39 -9.79
CA LEU A 135 -19.58 8.12 -8.68
C LEU A 135 -18.77 9.31 -9.19
N LEU A 136 -17.88 9.09 -10.16
CA LEU A 136 -17.06 10.15 -10.74
C LEU A 136 -17.88 11.22 -11.46
N PHE A 137 -18.96 10.82 -12.14
CA PHE A 137 -19.86 11.78 -12.79
C PHE A 137 -20.63 12.63 -11.77
N SER A 138 -21.00 12.04 -10.63
CA SER A 138 -21.63 12.77 -9.53
C SER A 138 -20.67 13.76 -8.89
N LEU A 139 -19.38 13.37 -8.74
CA LEU A 139 -18.31 14.27 -8.30
C LEU A 139 -18.11 15.42 -9.30
N ALA A 140 -18.11 15.13 -10.60
CA ALA A 140 -18.01 16.14 -11.66
C ALA A 140 -19.15 17.16 -11.59
N ASP A 141 -20.39 16.68 -11.40
CA ASP A 141 -21.57 17.55 -11.27
C ASP A 141 -21.56 18.37 -9.98
N GLY A 142 -20.95 17.86 -8.90
CA GLY A 142 -20.73 18.60 -7.65
C GLY A 142 -19.69 19.70 -7.81
N LEU A 143 -18.52 19.37 -8.37
CA LEU A 143 -17.42 20.33 -8.59
C LEU A 143 -17.82 21.47 -9.54
N ALA A 144 -18.55 21.18 -10.61
CA ALA A 144 -19.00 22.20 -11.56
C ALA A 144 -19.97 23.22 -10.94
N LYS A 145 -20.76 22.82 -9.93
CA LYS A 145 -21.67 23.73 -9.22
C LYS A 145 -20.97 24.63 -8.21
N GLU A 146 -19.79 24.24 -7.73
CA GLU A 146 -19.11 24.92 -6.63
C GLU A 146 -17.98 25.85 -7.11
N TYR A 147 -17.39 25.60 -8.29
CA TYR A 147 -16.19 26.30 -8.74
C TYR A 147 -16.35 27.37 -9.84
N ASP A 148 -17.55 27.55 -10.43
CA ASP A 148 -17.91 28.59 -11.43
C ASP A 148 -16.66 29.20 -12.13
N LEU A 149 -15.93 28.36 -12.89
CA LEU A 149 -14.60 28.74 -13.36
C LEU A 149 -14.76 29.81 -14.47
N PRO A 150 -13.97 30.90 -14.43
CA PRO A 150 -14.20 32.03 -15.31
C PRO A 150 -13.86 31.69 -16.77
N GLY A 151 -14.89 31.57 -17.61
CA GLY A 151 -14.78 31.60 -19.07
C GLY A 151 -15.47 30.45 -19.83
N TRP A 152 -15.98 29.43 -19.14
CA TRP A 152 -16.64 28.26 -19.73
C TRP A 152 -17.97 28.09 -18.98
N GLY A 153 -19.12 28.03 -19.67
CA GLY A 153 -20.38 27.84 -18.95
C GLY A 153 -20.43 26.46 -18.26
N ASP A 154 -21.08 26.36 -17.10
CA ASP A 154 -21.13 25.16 -16.23
C ASP A 154 -21.36 23.84 -16.97
N ARG A 155 -22.18 23.87 -18.02
CA ARG A 155 -22.50 22.69 -18.86
C ARG A 155 -21.30 22.15 -19.61
N MET A 156 -20.44 23.03 -20.13
CA MET A 156 -19.27 22.65 -20.90
C MET A 156 -18.17 22.10 -19.97
N GLU A 157 -18.03 22.69 -18.77
CA GLU A 157 -17.10 22.21 -17.74
C GLU A 157 -17.49 20.83 -17.23
N ALA A 158 -18.77 20.63 -16.89
CA ALA A 158 -19.28 19.33 -16.48
C ALA A 158 -19.10 18.28 -17.58
N GLN A 159 -19.28 18.65 -18.86
CA GLN A 159 -19.11 17.72 -19.98
C GLN A 159 -17.64 17.33 -20.21
N LEU A 160 -16.71 18.28 -20.10
CA LEU A 160 -15.27 18.00 -20.17
C LEU A 160 -14.79 17.15 -18.99
N ALA A 161 -15.23 17.46 -17.78
CA ALA A 161 -14.92 16.67 -16.60
C ALA A 161 -15.46 15.24 -16.75
N LYS A 162 -16.72 15.07 -17.17
CA LYS A 162 -17.31 13.75 -17.43
C LYS A 162 -16.56 12.99 -18.53
N TRP A 163 -16.12 13.66 -19.59
CA TRP A 163 -15.28 13.04 -20.61
C TRP A 163 -13.94 12.56 -20.03
N ALA A 164 -13.24 13.41 -19.27
CA ALA A 164 -11.98 13.07 -18.65
C ALA A 164 -12.13 11.92 -17.64
N PHE A 165 -13.16 11.93 -16.80
CA PHE A 165 -13.49 10.84 -15.89
C PHE A 165 -13.84 9.56 -16.64
N GLY A 166 -14.61 9.62 -17.74
CA GLY A 166 -14.90 8.46 -18.57
C GLY A 166 -13.63 7.84 -19.15
N ALA A 167 -12.74 8.65 -19.70
CA ALA A 167 -11.45 8.18 -20.23
C ALA A 167 -10.52 7.63 -19.13
N ALA A 168 -10.54 8.21 -17.92
CA ALA A 168 -9.81 7.69 -16.77
C ALA A 168 -10.34 6.31 -16.36
N VAL A 169 -11.66 6.13 -16.26
CA VAL A 169 -12.31 4.83 -16.00
C VAL A 169 -11.87 3.81 -17.05
N ASP A 170 -11.92 4.14 -18.33
CA ASP A 170 -11.51 3.21 -19.38
C ASP A 170 -10.02 2.84 -19.28
N LYS A 171 -9.16 3.75 -18.80
CA LYS A 171 -7.74 3.49 -18.51
C LYS A 171 -7.55 2.59 -17.28
N PHE A 172 -8.44 2.63 -16.29
CA PHE A 172 -8.42 1.75 -15.11
C PHE A 172 -8.91 0.33 -15.40
N TYR A 173 -9.85 0.19 -16.33
CA TYR A 173 -10.52 -1.09 -16.61
C TYR A 173 -10.02 -1.80 -17.87
N GLY A 174 -9.15 -1.15 -18.63
CA GLY A 174 -8.71 -1.60 -19.95
C GLY A 174 -7.77 -2.80 -20.00
N THR A 175 -7.48 -3.50 -18.89
CA THR A 175 -6.43 -4.55 -18.95
C THR A 175 -6.62 -5.86 -18.20
N GLU A 176 -7.53 -6.06 -17.26
CA GLU A 176 -7.58 -7.36 -16.56
C GLU A 176 -8.95 -7.75 -16.05
N ARG A 177 -9.44 -8.91 -16.52
CA ARG A 177 -10.52 -9.64 -15.84
C ARG A 177 -9.99 -11.02 -15.47
N THR A 178 -10.08 -11.32 -14.17
CA THR A 178 -10.07 -12.64 -13.55
C THR A 178 -8.78 -13.46 -13.64
N LYS A 179 -7.84 -13.24 -12.71
CA LYS A 179 -6.87 -14.27 -12.31
C LYS A 179 -6.65 -14.26 -10.80
N VAL A 180 -6.96 -15.38 -10.17
CA VAL A 180 -6.80 -15.63 -8.72
C VAL A 180 -5.46 -16.31 -8.42
N GLU A 181 -4.60 -16.47 -9.43
CA GLU A 181 -3.40 -17.32 -9.37
C GLU A 181 -2.09 -16.57 -9.04
N ARG A 182 -2.13 -15.23 -8.96
CA ARG A 182 -0.93 -14.40 -8.72
C ARG A 182 -1.07 -13.52 -7.48
N PRO A 183 0.00 -13.36 -6.67
CA PRO A 183 -0.02 -12.46 -5.50
C PRO A 183 -0.29 -11.00 -5.84
N LEU A 184 0.18 -10.54 -7.00
CA LEU A 184 -0.15 -9.24 -7.58
C LEU A 184 -0.98 -9.43 -8.86
N SER A 185 -1.98 -8.58 -9.08
CA SER A 185 -2.60 -8.42 -10.41
C SER A 185 -1.60 -7.79 -11.37
N GLU A 186 -1.76 -7.94 -12.69
CA GLU A 186 -0.87 -7.27 -13.66
C GLU A 186 -0.95 -5.75 -13.51
N ASP A 187 -2.09 -5.19 -13.11
CA ASP A 187 -2.21 -3.74 -12.86
C ASP A 187 -1.47 -3.30 -11.59
N ALA A 188 -1.51 -4.10 -10.51
CA ALA A 188 -0.70 -3.83 -9.32
C ALA A 188 0.80 -4.04 -9.62
N GLU A 189 1.16 -5.04 -10.41
CA GLU A 189 2.54 -5.25 -10.85
C GLU A 189 3.04 -4.05 -11.66
N LYS A 190 2.30 -3.61 -12.70
CA LYS A 190 2.64 -2.41 -13.48
C LYS A 190 2.80 -1.17 -12.59
N GLY A 191 1.90 -0.99 -11.63
CA GLY A 191 1.96 0.13 -10.70
C GLY A 191 3.17 0.07 -9.77
N LEU A 192 3.54 -1.13 -9.29
CA LEU A 192 4.76 -1.35 -8.52
C LEU A 192 5.99 -0.98 -9.35
N TRP A 193 6.07 -1.47 -10.59
CA TRP A 193 7.15 -1.11 -11.52
C TRP A 193 7.21 0.40 -11.78
N ALA A 194 6.07 1.06 -11.99
CA ALA A 194 6.04 2.50 -12.21
C ALA A 194 6.51 3.28 -10.96
N TYR A 195 6.05 2.88 -9.78
CA TYR A 195 6.40 3.49 -8.51
C TYR A 195 7.90 3.35 -8.18
N MET A 196 8.42 2.14 -8.31
CA MET A 196 9.82 1.81 -8.03
C MET A 196 10.77 2.55 -8.98
N ASN A 197 10.48 2.58 -10.28
CA ASN A 197 11.36 3.17 -11.30
C ASN A 197 11.28 4.71 -11.37
N GLY A 198 10.18 5.29 -10.91
CA GLY A 198 9.95 6.74 -10.95
C GLY A 198 10.00 7.34 -9.54
N PRO A 199 8.85 7.57 -8.89
CA PRO A 199 8.77 8.39 -7.68
C PRO A 199 9.69 7.96 -6.54
N LEU A 200 9.78 6.66 -6.27
CA LEU A 200 10.64 6.18 -5.18
C LEU A 200 12.12 6.39 -5.51
N ARG A 201 12.53 6.02 -6.73
CA ARG A 201 13.90 6.23 -7.20
C ARG A 201 14.29 7.70 -7.14
N GLU A 202 13.44 8.61 -7.62
CA GLU A 202 13.72 10.04 -7.59
C GLU A 202 13.80 10.59 -6.15
N GLN A 203 12.98 10.07 -5.23
CA GLN A 203 13.09 10.40 -3.81
C GLN A 203 14.43 9.95 -3.21
N ILE A 204 14.85 8.70 -3.45
CA ILE A 204 16.15 8.19 -2.99
C ILE A 204 17.28 9.08 -3.53
N MET A 205 17.28 9.34 -4.84
CA MET A 205 18.32 10.13 -5.50
C MET A 205 18.37 11.56 -4.96
N THR A 206 17.21 12.17 -4.71
CA THR A 206 17.14 13.53 -4.15
C THR A 206 17.66 13.57 -2.72
N GLU A 207 17.17 12.70 -1.85
CA GLU A 207 17.50 12.72 -0.42
C GLU A 207 18.94 12.25 -0.13
N LEU A 208 19.47 11.32 -0.93
CA LEU A 208 20.85 10.83 -0.82
C LEU A 208 21.84 11.57 -1.76
N LYS A 209 21.45 12.72 -2.32
CA LYS A 209 22.31 13.58 -3.16
C LYS A 209 22.96 12.83 -4.33
N GLY A 210 22.17 12.00 -5.00
CA GLY A 210 22.56 11.19 -6.15
C GLY A 210 23.19 9.84 -5.81
N ASN A 211 23.29 9.47 -4.53
CA ASN A 211 23.89 8.21 -4.12
C ASN A 211 22.84 7.11 -3.92
N MET A 212 22.50 6.40 -5.00
CA MET A 212 21.65 5.21 -4.93
C MET A 212 22.33 4.10 -4.10
N PRO A 213 21.65 3.50 -3.11
CA PRO A 213 22.15 2.32 -2.39
C PRO A 213 22.42 1.16 -3.35
N ALA A 214 23.43 0.35 -3.04
CA ALA A 214 23.81 -0.79 -3.87
C ALA A 214 22.82 -1.96 -3.72
N ASP A 215 22.23 -2.08 -2.54
CA ASP A 215 21.33 -3.14 -2.15
C ASP A 215 20.10 -2.49 -1.49
N VAL A 216 18.93 -2.70 -2.10
CA VAL A 216 17.66 -2.09 -1.69
C VAL A 216 16.68 -3.21 -1.40
N THR A 217 16.04 -3.13 -0.24
CA THR A 217 14.86 -3.91 0.09
C THR A 217 13.64 -2.99 0.15
N PHE A 218 12.57 -3.37 -0.51
CA PHE A 218 11.29 -2.67 -0.49
C PHE A 218 10.24 -3.52 0.23
N VAL A 219 9.70 -3.00 1.33
CA VAL A 219 8.67 -3.64 2.13
C VAL A 219 7.38 -2.85 1.97
N PHE A 220 6.32 -3.52 1.53
CA PHE A 220 5.00 -2.89 1.39
C PHE A 220 3.85 -3.80 1.83
N GLY A 221 2.63 -3.28 1.83
CA GLY A 221 1.42 -4.02 2.17
C GLY A 221 0.29 -3.73 1.20
N HIS A 222 -0.88 -3.41 1.74
CA HIS A 222 -2.10 -3.01 1.04
C HIS A 222 -2.87 -4.13 0.31
N THR A 223 -2.17 -5.06 -0.35
CA THR A 223 -2.82 -6.06 -1.23
C THR A 223 -3.42 -7.27 -0.51
N HIS A 224 -3.17 -7.39 0.80
CA HIS A 224 -3.54 -8.53 1.64
C HIS A 224 -2.99 -9.90 1.18
N LYS A 225 -2.08 -9.91 0.20
CA LYS A 225 -1.47 -11.11 -0.39
C LYS A 225 0.03 -11.11 -0.11
N PRO A 226 0.48 -11.83 0.92
CA PRO A 226 1.85 -11.72 1.35
C PRO A 226 2.74 -12.51 0.37
N PHE A 227 3.83 -11.90 -0.08
CA PHE A 227 4.79 -12.52 -1.01
C PHE A 227 6.18 -11.94 -0.82
N GLN A 228 7.16 -12.58 -1.46
CA GLN A 228 8.53 -12.14 -1.52
C GLN A 228 9.08 -12.51 -2.88
N GLU A 229 9.77 -11.57 -3.51
CA GLU A 229 10.36 -11.76 -4.83
C GLU A 229 11.54 -10.82 -4.96
N ASP A 230 12.57 -11.25 -5.69
CA ASP A 230 13.65 -10.36 -6.08
C ASP A 230 13.41 -9.84 -7.51
N MET A 231 13.39 -8.52 -7.67
CA MET A 231 12.86 -7.86 -8.88
C MET A 231 13.87 -6.90 -9.48
N ASN A 232 14.05 -6.96 -10.81
CA ASN A 232 15.04 -6.17 -11.53
C ASN A 232 14.50 -4.81 -12.03
N PHE A 233 14.31 -3.86 -11.12
CA PHE A 233 13.85 -2.52 -11.46
C PHE A 233 14.93 -1.69 -12.19
N LYS A 234 14.49 -0.79 -13.07
CA LYS A 234 15.35 0.15 -13.79
C LYS A 234 15.83 1.26 -12.86
N GLY A 235 17.14 1.52 -12.91
CA GLY A 235 17.76 2.63 -12.15
C GLY A 235 18.19 2.25 -10.74
N TYR A 236 18.13 0.97 -10.39
CA TYR A 236 18.79 0.38 -9.22
C TYR A 236 20.07 -0.34 -9.66
N PRO A 237 21.15 -0.36 -8.86
CA PRO A 237 22.42 -0.98 -9.25
C PRO A 237 22.38 -2.51 -9.26
N ALA A 238 21.48 -3.10 -8.46
CA ALA A 238 21.26 -4.53 -8.31
C ALA A 238 19.75 -4.81 -8.32
N TRP A 239 19.38 -6.09 -8.27
CA TRP A 239 18.00 -6.50 -8.05
C TRP A 239 17.53 -6.02 -6.67
N VAL A 240 16.22 -5.81 -6.54
CA VAL A 240 15.59 -5.28 -5.34
C VAL A 240 14.77 -6.36 -4.70
N ASN A 241 15.08 -6.65 -3.44
CA ASN A 241 14.30 -7.57 -2.62
C ASN A 241 12.95 -6.91 -2.28
N VAL A 242 11.86 -7.48 -2.78
CA VAL A 242 10.50 -6.99 -2.54
C VAL A 242 9.77 -7.92 -1.58
N TYR A 243 9.22 -7.36 -0.52
CA TYR A 243 8.40 -8.07 0.45
C TYR A 243 7.03 -7.42 0.58
N ASN A 244 5.97 -8.20 0.42
CA ASN A 244 4.61 -7.79 0.75
C ASN A 244 4.17 -8.45 2.06
N THR A 245 3.76 -7.64 3.04
CA THR A 245 3.34 -8.13 4.36
C THR A 245 2.00 -8.84 4.35
N GLY A 246 1.19 -8.63 3.32
CA GLY A 246 -0.20 -9.09 3.23
C GLY A 246 -1.12 -8.41 4.24
N GLY A 247 -2.11 -9.15 4.73
CA GLY A 247 -3.22 -8.65 5.54
C GLY A 247 -3.55 -9.60 6.70
N TRP A 248 -3.99 -9.03 7.82
CA TRP A 248 -4.37 -9.78 9.02
C TRP A 248 -5.89 -9.85 9.20
N VAL A 249 -6.63 -9.64 8.10
CA VAL A 249 -8.08 -9.60 8.05
C VAL A 249 -8.56 -10.74 7.17
N VAL A 250 -9.66 -11.36 7.56
CA VAL A 250 -10.40 -12.33 6.72
C VAL A 250 -11.61 -11.60 6.17
N GLU A 251 -11.62 -11.45 4.86
CA GLU A 251 -12.52 -10.61 4.08
C GLU A 251 -13.55 -11.47 3.35
N THR A 252 -13.18 -12.68 2.94
CA THR A 252 -14.06 -13.58 2.19
C THR A 252 -14.68 -14.67 3.08
N VAL A 253 -15.85 -15.15 2.66
CA VAL A 253 -16.50 -16.31 3.29
C VAL A 253 -15.71 -17.59 3.01
N ASP A 254 -15.21 -17.73 1.79
CA ASP A 254 -14.41 -18.88 1.37
C ASP A 254 -12.92 -18.52 1.43
N PRO A 255 -12.07 -19.36 2.06
CA PRO A 255 -10.64 -19.10 2.20
C PRO A 255 -9.94 -18.86 0.86
N GLN A 256 -9.10 -17.81 0.79
CA GLN A 256 -8.30 -17.48 -0.40
C GLN A 256 -6.82 -17.85 -0.18
N PRO A 257 -6.27 -18.86 -0.88
CA PRO A 257 -4.91 -19.36 -0.63
C PRO A 257 -3.78 -18.34 -0.69
N LEU A 258 -3.97 -17.26 -1.47
CA LEU A 258 -2.99 -16.19 -1.58
C LEU A 258 -3.14 -15.11 -0.50
N HIS A 259 -4.24 -15.09 0.25
CA HIS A 259 -4.44 -14.13 1.34
C HIS A 259 -3.75 -14.61 2.60
N GLY A 260 -3.31 -13.67 3.43
CA GLY A 260 -2.71 -13.98 4.72
C GLY A 260 -1.75 -12.91 5.21
N GLY A 261 -1.14 -13.17 6.35
CA GLY A 261 -0.26 -12.23 7.03
C GLY A 261 1.18 -12.71 7.09
N SER A 262 2.10 -11.76 7.00
CA SER A 262 3.52 -11.98 7.31
C SER A 262 4.10 -10.85 8.11
N VAL A 263 5.16 -11.18 8.85
CA VAL A 263 6.01 -10.22 9.54
C VAL A 263 7.35 -10.21 8.81
N VAL A 264 7.79 -9.03 8.36
CA VAL A 264 9.13 -8.87 7.80
C VAL A 264 10.08 -8.55 8.95
N LEU A 265 11.06 -9.43 9.16
CA LEU A 265 12.09 -9.33 10.19
C LEU A 265 13.34 -8.76 9.55
N ILE A 266 13.95 -7.77 10.20
CA ILE A 266 15.12 -7.05 9.71
C ILE A 266 16.13 -6.96 10.85
N ASP A 267 17.38 -7.33 10.58
CA ASP A 267 18.48 -7.25 11.55
C ASP A 267 19.26 -5.92 11.47
N GLU A 268 20.27 -5.76 12.32
CA GLU A 268 21.13 -4.58 12.39
C GLU A 268 21.94 -4.30 11.11
N ASP A 269 22.15 -5.32 10.28
CA ASP A 269 22.84 -5.24 8.99
C ASP A 269 21.87 -5.07 7.82
N LEU A 270 20.61 -4.78 8.14
CA LEU A 270 19.52 -4.58 7.19
C LEU A 270 19.26 -5.81 6.30
N ASN A 271 19.63 -7.01 6.73
CA ASN A 271 19.17 -8.24 6.08
C ASN A 271 17.69 -8.42 6.42
N ALA A 272 16.86 -8.70 5.41
CA ALA A 272 15.41 -8.85 5.59
C ALA A 272 14.94 -10.26 5.21
N VAL A 273 14.01 -10.81 5.98
CA VAL A 273 13.31 -12.06 5.68
C VAL A 273 11.82 -11.94 6.03
N ALA A 274 10.96 -12.69 5.34
CA ALA A 274 9.54 -12.74 5.64
C ALA A 274 9.20 -13.99 6.46
N LEU A 275 8.72 -13.79 7.67
CA LEU A 275 8.04 -14.82 8.44
C LEU A 275 6.58 -14.87 7.98
N ARG A 276 6.23 -15.85 7.14
CA ARG A 276 4.83 -16.10 6.78
C ARG A 276 4.13 -16.66 8.00
N MET A 277 3.21 -15.88 8.55
CA MET A 277 2.48 -16.25 9.76
C MET A 277 1.32 -17.17 9.40
N TYR A 278 0.63 -16.89 8.30
CA TYR A 278 -0.33 -17.80 7.71
C TYR A 278 -0.63 -17.42 6.26
N ASN A 279 -1.13 -18.39 5.52
CA ASN A 279 -1.97 -18.16 4.35
C ASN A 279 -3.35 -18.78 4.65
N GLU A 280 -4.43 -18.18 4.15
CA GLU A 280 -5.74 -18.80 4.32
C GLU A 280 -5.77 -20.14 3.60
N HIS A 281 -6.43 -21.13 4.20
CA HIS A 281 -6.45 -22.47 3.64
C HIS A 281 -7.75 -23.18 4.00
N ALA A 282 -8.19 -24.09 3.12
CA ALA A 282 -9.39 -24.90 3.38
C ALA A 282 -9.13 -25.95 4.47
N ASP A 283 -7.92 -26.52 4.50
CA ASP A 283 -7.46 -27.45 5.52
C ASP A 283 -6.72 -26.70 6.66
N PRO A 284 -7.10 -26.89 7.94
CA PRO A 284 -6.36 -26.37 9.09
C PRO A 284 -4.86 -26.66 9.08
N ALA A 285 -4.42 -27.79 8.53
CA ALA A 285 -2.99 -28.12 8.43
C ALA A 285 -2.20 -27.19 7.48
N GLY A 286 -2.90 -26.43 6.62
CA GLY A 286 -2.29 -25.49 5.68
C GLY A 286 -1.96 -24.11 6.27
N TYR A 287 -2.32 -23.83 7.52
CA TYR A 287 -2.06 -22.54 8.19
C TYR A 287 -0.64 -22.41 8.75
N ALA A 288 0.30 -23.15 8.18
CA ALA A 288 1.65 -23.31 8.69
C ALA A 288 2.45 -21.99 8.74
N VAL A 289 3.25 -21.83 9.79
CA VAL A 289 4.20 -20.72 9.92
C VAL A 289 5.52 -21.13 9.27
N PHE A 290 6.07 -20.33 8.36
CA PHE A 290 7.35 -20.64 7.71
C PHE A 290 8.12 -19.39 7.28
N LEU A 291 9.44 -19.53 7.16
CA LEU A 291 10.33 -18.46 6.68
C LEU A 291 10.49 -18.48 5.17
N GLN A 292 10.54 -17.28 4.61
CA GLN A 292 10.84 -17.02 3.22
C GLN A 292 11.87 -15.89 3.11
N GLU A 293 12.69 -15.95 2.07
CA GLU A 293 13.58 -14.87 1.66
C GLU A 293 13.31 -14.56 0.19
N ALA A 294 13.45 -13.28 -0.17
CA ALA A 294 13.62 -12.89 -1.56
C ALA A 294 15.05 -13.25 -1.99
N GLY A 295 15.20 -13.59 -3.26
CA GLY A 295 16.48 -13.89 -3.89
C GLY A 295 16.28 -14.65 -5.19
N HIS A 296 17.35 -14.79 -5.97
CA HIS A 296 17.33 -15.55 -7.21
C HIS A 296 18.34 -16.71 -7.21
N SER A 297 18.20 -17.61 -8.18
CA SER A 297 19.10 -18.77 -8.29
C SER A 297 20.56 -18.32 -8.43
N GLY A 298 21.46 -18.93 -7.65
CA GLY A 298 22.89 -18.63 -7.65
C GLY A 298 23.35 -17.63 -6.59
N GLU A 299 22.45 -16.99 -5.85
CA GLU A 299 22.82 -16.12 -4.73
C GLU A 299 23.10 -16.91 -3.44
N SER A 300 23.92 -16.30 -2.57
CA SER A 300 24.12 -16.82 -1.23
C SER A 300 22.85 -16.59 -0.39
N ARG A 301 22.48 -17.60 0.40
CA ARG A 301 21.33 -17.52 1.33
C ARG A 301 21.50 -16.33 2.28
N ASN A 302 20.40 -15.68 2.63
CA ASN A 302 20.39 -14.57 3.56
C ASN A 302 20.89 -15.03 4.95
N PRO A 303 21.87 -14.35 5.57
CA PRO A 303 22.39 -14.72 6.89
C PRO A 303 21.32 -14.80 7.97
N LEU A 304 20.35 -13.87 7.95
CA LEU A 304 19.22 -13.85 8.88
C LEU A 304 18.29 -15.04 8.65
N TYR A 305 18.08 -15.45 7.40
CA TYR A 305 17.32 -16.68 7.09
C TYR A 305 17.98 -17.90 7.72
N ASN A 306 19.29 -18.07 7.49
CA ASN A 306 20.03 -19.22 8.01
C ASN A 306 19.99 -19.29 9.54
N TYR A 307 20.00 -18.12 10.19
CA TYR A 307 19.89 -18.02 11.65
C TYR A 307 18.48 -18.38 12.16
N LEU A 308 17.43 -17.84 11.54
CA LEU A 308 16.05 -18.00 12.03
C LEU A 308 15.38 -19.30 11.61
N TYR A 309 15.72 -19.86 10.44
CA TYR A 309 15.13 -21.10 9.92
C TYR A 309 15.08 -22.26 10.93
N PRO A 310 16.19 -22.63 11.63
CA PRO A 310 16.17 -23.72 12.59
C PRO A 310 15.35 -23.42 13.86
N LEU A 311 14.93 -22.17 14.10
CA LEU A 311 14.13 -21.78 15.27
C LEU A 311 12.62 -21.98 15.05
N ILE A 312 12.21 -22.28 13.82
CA ILE A 312 10.80 -22.49 13.47
C ILE A 312 10.52 -23.97 13.36
N ASP A 313 9.95 -24.52 14.42
CA ASP A 313 9.41 -25.87 14.45
C ASP A 313 7.88 -25.80 14.59
N GLN A 314 7.19 -26.12 13.51
CA GLN A 314 5.73 -26.06 13.40
C GLN A 314 5.01 -27.02 14.35
N THR A 315 5.71 -27.99 14.94
CA THR A 315 5.16 -29.04 15.80
C THR A 315 5.15 -28.69 17.28
N VAL A 316 5.82 -27.61 17.68
CA VAL A 316 5.94 -27.19 19.09
C VAL A 316 5.44 -25.76 19.29
N SER A 317 5.05 -25.44 20.53
CA SER A 317 4.72 -24.07 20.94
C SER A 317 5.95 -23.15 20.80
N PRO A 318 5.76 -21.87 20.39
CA PRO A 318 4.48 -21.20 20.17
C PRO A 318 3.89 -21.42 18.76
N TRP A 319 4.62 -22.03 17.84
CA TRP A 319 4.24 -22.10 16.42
C TRP A 319 3.02 -23.00 16.21
N HIS A 320 2.98 -24.17 16.84
CA HIS A 320 1.83 -25.07 16.78
C HIS A 320 0.55 -24.37 17.28
N ASP A 321 0.62 -23.77 18.47
CA ASP A 321 -0.54 -23.11 19.10
C ASP A 321 -1.04 -21.91 18.28
N PHE A 322 -0.12 -21.17 17.66
CA PHE A 322 -0.47 -20.08 16.76
C PHE A 322 -1.24 -20.59 15.52
N GLN A 323 -0.75 -21.65 14.87
CA GLN A 323 -1.41 -22.24 13.69
C GLN A 323 -2.84 -22.70 14.01
N GLU A 324 -3.02 -23.42 15.13
CA GLU A 324 -4.36 -23.85 15.58
C GLU A 324 -5.27 -22.65 15.87
N THR A 325 -4.73 -21.61 16.49
CA THR A 325 -5.47 -20.40 16.83
C THR A 325 -5.94 -19.67 15.58
N VAL A 326 -5.05 -19.49 14.60
CA VAL A 326 -5.39 -18.81 13.34
C VAL A 326 -6.39 -19.64 12.53
N ALA A 327 -6.18 -20.94 12.36
CA ALA A 327 -7.11 -21.82 11.65
C ALA A 327 -8.53 -21.73 12.23
N ARG A 328 -8.64 -21.68 13.58
CA ARG A 328 -9.92 -21.48 14.26
C ARG A 328 -10.48 -20.07 14.04
N ALA A 329 -9.65 -19.04 14.19
CA ALA A 329 -10.07 -17.64 14.07
C ALA A 329 -10.60 -17.33 12.66
N VAL A 330 -9.92 -17.81 11.62
CA VAL A 330 -10.36 -17.63 10.23
C VAL A 330 -11.70 -18.31 9.98
N ARG A 331 -11.87 -19.56 10.46
CA ARG A 331 -13.15 -20.28 10.36
C ARG A 331 -14.30 -19.55 11.06
N VAL A 332 -14.08 -19.08 12.30
CA VAL A 332 -15.10 -18.34 13.06
C VAL A 332 -15.44 -17.03 12.36
N ARG A 333 -14.45 -16.33 11.82
CA ARG A 333 -14.67 -15.08 11.08
C ARG A 333 -15.47 -15.32 9.81
N ALA A 334 -15.16 -16.36 9.02
CA ALA A 334 -15.93 -16.75 7.85
C ALA A 334 -17.40 -17.09 8.18
N GLN A 335 -17.65 -17.79 9.30
CA GLN A 335 -19.01 -18.06 9.78
C GLN A 335 -19.77 -16.79 10.14
N ASN A 336 -19.12 -15.87 10.84
CA ASN A 336 -19.70 -14.57 11.19
C ASN A 336 -20.01 -13.72 9.95
N LEU A 337 -19.12 -13.71 8.95
CA LEU A 337 -19.35 -13.04 7.66
C LEU A 337 -20.58 -13.63 6.96
N ARG A 338 -20.67 -14.96 6.88
CA ARG A 338 -21.82 -15.66 6.28
C ARG A 338 -23.13 -15.37 7.01
N ALA A 339 -23.11 -15.29 8.35
CA ALA A 339 -24.28 -14.95 9.14
C ALA A 339 -24.78 -13.53 8.81
N ARG A 340 -23.87 -12.54 8.78
CA ARG A 340 -24.19 -11.14 8.45
C ARG A 340 -24.74 -10.98 7.03
N ILE A 341 -24.17 -11.70 6.05
CA ILE A 341 -24.67 -11.68 4.65
C ILE A 341 -26.10 -12.21 4.56
N ASN A 342 -26.47 -13.17 5.41
CA ASN A 342 -27.78 -13.80 5.41
C ASN A 342 -28.82 -13.08 6.30
N GLU A 343 -28.39 -12.15 7.15
CA GLU A 343 -29.30 -11.25 7.87
C GLU A 343 -29.95 -10.31 6.84
N LYS A 344 -31.27 -10.44 6.67
CA LYS A 344 -32.02 -9.46 5.86
C LYS A 344 -32.02 -8.12 6.58
N PRO A 345 -31.92 -7.00 5.83
CA PRO A 345 -31.96 -5.66 6.40
C PRO A 345 -33.25 -5.37 7.18
#